data_AF-A0A3Q4GJ58-F1
#
_entry.id   AF-A0A3Q4GJ58-F1
#
_cell.length_a   1.000
_cell.length_b   1.000
_cell.length_c   1.000
_cell.angle_alpha   90.00
_cell.angle_beta   90.00
_cell.angle_gamma   90.00
#
_symmetry.space_group_name_H-M   'P 1'
#
loop_
_entity.id
_entity.type
_entity.pdbx_description
1 polymer ?
#
loop_
_entity_poly.entity_id
_entity_poly.type
_entity_poly.pdbx_seq_one_letter_code
_entity_poly.pdbx_strand_id
1 'polypeptide(L)'
;MKPTVGFGQSVPEYSLRLLHWFANEIDINNNDDILLTFDPNSGDYGSHQYRNDEELLDPLPRGYRYYTVGNIYQDASLELPDYVVESDIEESNRGRIIIRVREWNAVWTIDQVYITQHYETYEARGTEYDPQHTYPVTICLLRAIRKFSLDRNNITSLSNTHRDHFVWRTSHMTCETPLLDWCWKHLTNRFM
;
A
#
# COMPACT_ATOMS: atom_id res chain seq x y z
N MET A 1 18.20 -17.44 0.42
CA MET A 1 17.00 -17.58 -0.43
C MET A 1 15.85 -17.00 0.37
N LYS A 2 15.36 -15.80 0.02
CA LYS A 2 14.13 -15.26 0.62
C LYS A 2 12.99 -16.15 0.11
N PRO A 3 12.09 -16.67 0.98
CA PRO A 3 11.05 -17.57 0.55
C PRO A 3 10.17 -16.90 -0.51
N THR A 4 9.93 -17.61 -1.61
CA THR A 4 8.88 -17.29 -2.58
C THR A 4 7.55 -17.34 -1.85
N VAL A 5 6.93 -16.16 -1.75
CA VAL A 5 5.74 -15.86 -0.94
C VAL A 5 4.57 -16.75 -1.33
N GLY A 6 4.02 -17.48 -0.35
CA GLY A 6 2.67 -18.03 -0.41
C GLY A 6 1.67 -16.89 -0.23
N PHE A 7 1.46 -16.08 -1.28
CA PHE A 7 0.41 -15.08 -1.28
C PHE A 7 -0.94 -15.83 -1.30
N GLY A 8 -1.61 -15.91 -0.15
CA GLY A 8 -2.75 -16.80 0.08
C GLY A 8 -3.42 -16.67 1.45
N GLN A 9 -2.76 -16.05 2.44
CA GLN A 9 -3.46 -15.40 3.55
C GLN A 9 -3.93 -14.03 3.04
N SER A 10 -5.24 -13.82 2.97
CA SER A 10 -5.86 -12.68 2.31
C SER A 10 -5.37 -11.35 2.90
N VAL A 11 -4.81 -10.45 2.07
CA VAL A 11 -4.64 -9.04 2.47
C VAL A 11 -6.01 -8.52 2.92
N PRO A 12 -6.15 -7.95 4.13
CA PRO A 12 -7.41 -7.44 4.62
C PRO A 12 -8.01 -6.40 3.67
N GLU A 13 -9.35 -6.36 3.57
CA GLU A 13 -10.07 -5.43 2.69
C GLU A 13 -9.71 -3.97 2.95
N TYR A 14 -9.55 -3.61 4.22
CA TYR A 14 -9.07 -2.29 4.64
C TYR A 14 -7.73 -1.93 3.99
N SER A 15 -6.75 -2.84 4.04
CA SER A 15 -5.42 -2.63 3.49
C SER A 15 -5.47 -2.37 1.97
N LEU A 16 -6.40 -3.01 1.25
CA LEU A 16 -6.62 -2.77 -0.18
C LEU A 16 -7.28 -1.41 -0.45
N ARG A 17 -8.27 -1.00 0.35
CA ARG A 17 -8.89 0.34 0.27
C ARG A 17 -7.86 1.43 0.55
N LEU A 18 -7.03 1.24 1.58
CA LEU A 18 -5.93 2.14 1.92
C LEU A 18 -4.89 2.22 0.78
N LEU A 19 -4.51 1.09 0.18
CA LEU A 19 -3.59 1.07 -0.96
C LEU A 19 -4.18 1.76 -2.19
N HIS A 20 -5.47 1.60 -2.45
CA HIS A 20 -6.16 2.29 -3.54
C HIS A 20 -6.20 3.80 -3.31
N TRP A 21 -6.58 4.24 -2.11
CA TRP A 21 -6.52 5.65 -1.76
C TRP A 21 -5.11 6.21 -1.94
N PHE A 22 -4.10 5.56 -1.36
CA PHE A 22 -2.71 6.01 -1.45
C PHE A 22 -2.22 6.08 -2.89
N ALA A 23 -2.59 5.09 -3.70
CA ALA A 23 -2.29 5.11 -5.12
C ALA A 23 -2.90 6.34 -5.80
N ASN A 24 -4.09 6.80 -5.44
CA ASN A 24 -4.71 8.00 -6.02
C ASN A 24 -4.19 9.31 -5.42
N GLU A 25 -3.70 9.29 -4.17
CA GLU A 25 -3.22 10.48 -3.46
C GLU A 25 -1.84 10.94 -3.95
N ILE A 26 -0.91 10.02 -4.17
CA ILE A 26 0.46 10.34 -4.60
C ILE A 26 0.51 10.77 -6.08
N ASP A 27 1.59 11.44 -6.50
CA ASP A 27 1.86 11.67 -7.92
C ASP A 27 2.83 10.62 -8.47
N ILE A 28 2.62 10.19 -9.72
CA ILE A 28 3.53 9.31 -10.44
C ILE A 28 3.81 9.96 -11.79
N ASN A 29 5.02 10.49 -11.95
CA ASN A 29 5.38 11.24 -13.14
C ASN A 29 5.68 10.30 -14.35
N ASN A 30 5.99 10.90 -15.50
CA ASN A 30 6.31 10.17 -16.73
C ASN A 30 7.64 9.41 -16.70
N ASN A 31 8.51 9.72 -15.73
CA ASN A 31 9.80 9.05 -15.52
C ASN A 31 9.71 7.91 -14.50
N ASP A 32 8.50 7.55 -14.06
CA ASP A 32 8.25 6.54 -13.03
C ASP A 32 8.74 6.96 -11.63
N ASP A 33 8.99 8.25 -11.38
CA ASP A 33 9.22 8.74 -10.02
C ASP A 33 7.88 8.89 -9.29
N ILE A 34 7.84 8.41 -8.05
CA ILE A 34 6.71 8.58 -7.15
C ILE A 34 6.98 9.80 -6.27
N LEU A 35 6.07 10.77 -6.27
CA LEU A 35 6.18 12.00 -5.49
C LEU A 35 5.09 12.05 -4.42
N LEU A 36 5.48 12.43 -3.21
CA LEU A 36 4.50 12.74 -2.16
C LEU A 36 3.81 14.07 -2.46
N THR A 37 2.51 14.09 -2.18
CA THR A 37 1.60 15.23 -2.35
C THR A 37 1.18 15.84 -1.00
N PHE A 38 1.59 15.24 0.10
CA PHE A 38 1.32 15.65 1.48
C PHE A 38 2.60 15.60 2.33
N ASP A 39 2.57 16.20 3.52
CA ASP A 39 3.70 16.22 4.46
C ASP A 39 3.59 15.06 5.49
N PRO A 40 4.29 13.92 5.33
CA PRO A 40 4.32 12.87 6.34
C PRO A 40 4.74 13.27 7.77
N ASN A 41 5.37 14.42 7.99
CA ASN A 41 5.72 14.91 9.33
C ASN A 41 4.58 15.68 10.01
N SER A 42 3.58 16.18 9.26
CA SER A 42 2.43 16.92 9.80
C SER A 42 1.38 16.00 10.45
N GLY A 43 1.50 14.68 10.22
CA GLY A 43 0.51 13.70 10.64
C GLY A 43 -0.62 13.47 9.62
N ASP A 44 -0.56 14.10 8.44
CA ASP A 44 -1.56 13.92 7.39
C ASP A 44 -1.84 12.43 7.12
N TYR A 45 -3.12 12.07 7.09
CA TYR A 45 -3.60 10.71 6.84
C TYR A 45 -3.07 9.66 7.83
N GLY A 46 -2.82 10.10 9.08
CA GLY A 46 -2.28 9.25 10.14
C GLY A 46 -0.81 8.87 9.89
N SER A 47 -0.06 9.74 9.22
CA SER A 47 1.34 9.49 8.93
C SER A 47 2.24 9.74 10.13
N HIS A 48 3.33 9.00 10.24
CA HIS A 48 4.39 9.29 11.20
C HIS A 48 5.70 8.62 10.79
N GLN A 49 6.81 9.09 11.36
CA GLN A 49 8.11 8.48 11.11
C GLN A 49 8.14 7.05 11.67
N TYR A 50 8.60 6.11 10.85
CA TYR A 50 8.84 4.73 11.23
C TYR A 50 10.34 4.49 11.40
N ARG A 51 10.73 3.99 12.57
CA ARG A 51 12.14 3.83 12.94
C ARG A 51 12.73 2.49 12.49
N ASN A 52 11.88 1.51 12.22
CA ASN A 52 12.30 0.14 11.88
C ASN A 52 13.19 -0.47 12.98
N ASP A 53 12.79 -0.29 14.24
CA ASP A 53 13.53 -0.76 15.42
C ASP A 53 13.48 -2.30 15.54
N GLU A 54 12.45 -2.92 14.96
CA GLU A 54 12.28 -4.37 14.83
C GLU A 54 13.06 -4.99 13.65
N GLU A 55 13.78 -4.17 12.89
CA GLU A 55 14.57 -4.60 11.72
C GLU A 55 13.75 -5.33 10.63
N LEU A 56 12.47 -4.97 10.49
CA LEU A 56 11.57 -5.52 9.47
C LEU A 56 12.07 -5.27 8.04
N LEU A 57 12.53 -4.05 7.78
CA LEU A 57 13.00 -3.57 6.47
C LEU A 57 14.52 -3.36 6.46
N ASP A 58 15.08 -3.24 5.26
CA ASP A 58 16.52 -2.97 5.10
C ASP A 58 16.90 -1.61 5.73
N PRO A 59 18.11 -1.50 6.33
CA PRO A 59 18.59 -0.24 6.88
C PRO A 59 18.60 0.92 5.87
N LEU A 60 18.34 2.13 6.36
CA LEU A 60 18.23 3.32 5.52
C LEU A 60 19.60 3.84 5.06
N PRO A 61 19.77 4.17 3.77
CA PRO A 61 20.90 4.99 3.33
C PRO A 61 20.82 6.41 3.93
N ARG A 62 21.96 7.13 3.94
CA ARG A 62 22.00 8.51 4.43
C ARG A 62 21.02 9.40 3.64
N GLY A 63 20.23 10.19 4.35
CA GLY A 63 19.26 11.12 3.76
C GLY A 63 17.88 10.53 3.47
N TYR A 64 17.65 9.26 3.85
CA TYR A 64 16.35 8.62 3.74
C TYR A 64 15.66 8.45 5.09
N ARG A 65 14.34 8.34 5.05
CA ARG A 65 13.48 8.04 6.20
C ARG A 65 12.39 7.07 5.79
N TYR A 66 11.97 6.19 6.71
CA TYR A 66 10.70 5.49 6.56
C TYR A 66 9.59 6.27 7.25
N TYR A 67 8.41 6.24 6.65
CA TYR A 67 7.17 6.71 7.26
C TYR A 67 6.11 5.64 7.11
N THR A 68 5.21 5.59 8.08
CA THR A 68 3.96 4.83 8.03
C THR A 68 2.82 5.78 7.66
N VAL A 69 1.78 5.25 7.03
CA VAL A 69 0.55 5.97 6.66
C VAL A 69 -0.66 5.08 6.97
N GLY A 70 -1.77 5.71 7.36
CA GLY A 70 -3.05 5.05 7.54
C GLY A 70 -3.39 4.62 8.97
N ASN A 71 -2.83 5.30 9.97
CA ASN A 71 -3.26 5.16 11.36
C ASN A 71 -4.50 6.03 11.63
N ILE A 72 -5.68 5.41 11.79
CA ILE A 72 -6.95 6.13 11.96
C ILE A 72 -7.15 6.73 13.37
N TYR A 73 -6.31 6.37 14.35
CA TYR A 73 -6.39 6.89 15.73
C TYR A 73 -5.40 8.02 16.02
N GLN A 74 -4.68 8.50 15.01
CA GLN A 74 -3.79 9.64 15.17
C GLN A 74 -4.57 10.93 14.91
N ASP A 75 -4.37 11.95 15.75
CA ASP A 75 -4.83 13.32 15.47
C ASP A 75 -4.14 13.80 14.18
N ALA A 76 -4.77 13.51 13.05
CA ALA A 76 -4.22 13.76 11.73
C ALA A 76 -4.63 15.17 11.29
N SER A 77 -3.69 15.91 10.71
CA SER A 77 -3.97 17.24 10.13
C SER A 77 -4.90 17.15 8.91
N LEU A 78 -4.90 15.99 8.23
CA LEU A 78 -5.85 15.58 7.19
C LEU A 78 -6.33 14.16 7.48
N GLU A 79 -7.63 13.91 7.35
CA GLU A 79 -8.23 12.61 7.60
C GLU A 79 -8.25 11.73 6.35
N LEU A 80 -8.17 10.40 6.54
CA LEU A 80 -8.42 9.45 5.45
C LEU A 80 -9.88 9.55 4.97
N PRO A 81 -10.16 9.36 3.68
CA PRO A 81 -11.53 9.40 3.17
C PRO A 81 -12.44 8.34 3.82
N ASP A 82 -13.73 8.65 3.98
CA ASP A 82 -14.74 7.76 4.57
C ASP A 82 -14.63 6.30 4.09
N TYR A 83 -14.54 6.08 2.77
CA TYR A 83 -14.55 4.72 2.21
C TYR A 83 -13.33 3.89 2.61
N VAL A 84 -12.25 4.52 3.09
CA VAL A 84 -11.07 3.85 3.65
C VAL A 84 -11.33 3.47 5.11
N VAL A 85 -11.98 4.34 5.87
CA VAL A 85 -12.20 4.19 7.32
C VAL A 85 -13.52 3.51 7.68
N GLU A 86 -14.42 3.28 6.72
CA GLU A 86 -15.78 2.71 6.87
C GLU A 86 -15.77 1.20 7.15
N SER A 87 -15.07 0.80 8.22
CA SER A 87 -15.14 -0.56 8.76
C SER A 87 -15.13 -0.52 10.27
N ASP A 88 -16.25 -0.91 10.88
CA ASP A 88 -16.49 -1.03 12.34
C ASP A 88 -15.64 -2.14 13.03
N ILE A 89 -14.52 -2.53 12.46
CA ILE A 89 -13.72 -3.67 12.92
C ILE A 89 -12.37 -3.15 13.40
N GLU A 90 -11.99 -3.44 14.65
CA GLU A 90 -10.64 -3.14 15.18
C GLU A 90 -9.51 -3.69 14.30
N GLU A 91 -9.78 -4.76 13.54
CA GLU A 91 -8.87 -5.33 12.53
C GLU A 91 -8.51 -4.35 11.40
N SER A 92 -9.37 -3.37 11.13
CA SER A 92 -9.13 -2.36 10.08
C SER A 92 -7.92 -1.49 10.40
N ASN A 93 -7.75 -1.04 11.65
CA ASN A 93 -6.61 -0.21 12.01
C ASN A 93 -5.29 -0.99 12.13
N ARG A 94 -5.21 -2.25 11.68
CA ARG A 94 -3.94 -2.97 11.65
C ARG A 94 -3.16 -2.69 10.37
N GLY A 95 -3.83 -2.44 9.26
CA GLY A 95 -3.21 -2.19 7.97
C GLY A 95 -2.43 -0.88 7.92
N ARG A 96 -1.21 -0.91 7.37
CA ARG A 96 -0.39 0.29 7.13
C ARG A 96 0.26 0.23 5.76
N ILE A 97 0.57 1.42 5.26
CA ILE A 97 1.54 1.59 4.17
C ILE A 97 2.83 2.10 4.78
N ILE A 98 3.95 1.45 4.48
CA ILE A 98 5.29 1.98 4.79
C ILE A 98 5.89 2.53 3.50
N ILE A 99 6.38 3.76 3.55
CA ILE A 99 7.05 4.43 2.43
C ILE A 99 8.46 4.81 2.83
N ARG A 100 9.41 4.62 1.91
CA ARG A 100 10.77 5.15 2.04
C ARG A 100 10.90 6.42 1.25
N VAL A 101 11.17 7.51 1.96
CA VAL A 101 11.18 8.86 1.41
C VAL A 101 12.60 9.40 1.41
N ARG A 102 12.97 10.06 0.31
CA ARG A 102 14.12 10.94 0.22
C ARG A 102 13.64 12.36 -0.04
N GLU A 103 14.16 13.30 0.73
CA GLU A 103 13.98 14.73 0.47
C GLU A 103 15.15 15.27 -0.35
N TRP A 104 14.84 15.92 -1.46
CA TRP A 104 15.83 16.61 -2.30
C TRP A 104 15.21 17.88 -2.90
N ASN A 105 15.85 19.03 -2.70
CA ASN A 105 15.36 20.33 -3.20
C ASN A 105 13.89 20.62 -2.85
N ALA A 106 13.46 20.32 -1.61
CA ALA A 106 12.08 20.45 -1.14
C ALA A 106 11.06 19.57 -1.90
N VAL A 107 11.52 18.56 -2.64
CA VAL A 107 10.68 17.53 -3.27
C VAL A 107 10.89 16.22 -2.53
N TRP A 108 9.78 15.56 -2.18
CA TRP A 108 9.80 14.30 -1.45
C TRP A 108 9.47 13.16 -2.39
N THR A 109 10.48 12.35 -2.68
CA THR A 109 10.39 11.22 -3.60
C THR A 109 10.30 9.91 -2.83
N ILE A 110 9.43 9.02 -3.27
CA ILE A 110 9.29 7.67 -2.73
C ILE A 110 10.02 6.69 -3.66
N ASP A 111 10.94 5.90 -3.11
CA ASP A 111 11.63 4.86 -3.89
C ASP A 111 11.24 3.43 -3.47
N GLN A 112 10.57 3.28 -2.32
CA GLN A 112 10.00 2.00 -1.88
C GLN A 112 8.65 2.22 -1.21
N VAL A 113 7.71 1.32 -1.52
CA VAL A 113 6.39 1.25 -0.90
C VAL A 113 6.18 -0.18 -0.42
N TYR A 114 5.61 -0.33 0.76
CA TYR A 114 5.22 -1.60 1.32
C TYR A 114 3.80 -1.50 1.86
N ILE A 115 3.05 -2.60 1.76
CA ILE A 115 1.83 -2.80 2.52
C ILE A 115 2.13 -3.78 3.65
N THR A 116 1.68 -3.46 4.85
CA THR A 116 1.93 -4.26 6.06
C THR A 116 0.72 -4.26 6.98
N GLN A 117 0.81 -5.03 8.06
CA GLN A 117 -0.12 -4.99 9.17
C GLN A 117 0.60 -5.18 10.51
N HIS A 118 0.03 -4.65 11.58
CA HIS A 118 0.43 -5.04 12.94
C HIS A 118 0.12 -6.52 13.20
N TYR A 119 0.86 -7.13 14.11
CA TYR A 119 0.49 -8.43 14.67
C TYR A 119 -0.93 -8.44 15.22
N GLU A 120 -1.49 -9.63 15.40
CA GLU A 120 -2.77 -9.79 16.09
C GLU A 120 -2.68 -9.25 17.52
N THR A 121 -3.75 -8.63 18.00
CA THR A 121 -3.78 -8.01 19.34
C THR A 121 -3.49 -9.02 20.45
N TYR A 122 -3.89 -10.28 20.27
CA TYR A 122 -3.65 -11.36 21.23
C TYR A 122 -2.20 -11.87 21.26
N GLU A 123 -1.37 -11.53 20.28
CA GLU A 123 0.04 -11.98 20.21
C GLU A 123 0.98 -11.17 21.11
N ALA A 124 0.46 -10.12 21.78
CA ALA A 124 1.19 -9.29 22.74
C ALA A 124 2.50 -8.67 22.19
N ARG A 125 2.56 -8.46 20.87
CA ARG A 125 3.67 -7.81 20.14
C ARG A 125 3.53 -6.28 20.05
N GLY A 126 2.53 -5.71 20.72
CA GLY A 126 2.29 -4.28 20.76
C GLY A 126 2.05 -3.69 19.36
N THR A 127 2.92 -2.76 18.96
CA THR A 127 2.84 -2.05 17.68
C THR A 127 3.82 -2.58 16.64
N GLU A 128 4.44 -3.74 16.86
CA GLU A 128 5.31 -4.37 15.85
C GLU A 128 4.52 -4.74 14.59
N TYR A 129 5.17 -4.64 13.44
CA TYR A 129 4.63 -5.12 12.17
C TYR A 129 4.95 -6.58 11.94
N ASP A 130 4.02 -7.31 11.34
CA ASP A 130 4.17 -8.73 11.02
C ASP A 130 4.99 -8.92 9.73
N PRO A 131 6.20 -9.52 9.80
CA PRO A 131 7.02 -9.77 8.63
C PRO A 131 6.40 -10.73 7.61
N GLN A 132 5.52 -11.64 8.05
CA GLN A 132 4.83 -12.58 7.16
C GLN A 132 3.74 -11.89 6.32
N HIS A 133 3.27 -10.73 6.78
CA HIS A 133 2.24 -9.91 6.15
C HIS A 133 2.76 -8.55 5.70
N THR A 134 4.06 -8.45 5.43
CA THR A 134 4.71 -7.25 4.87
C THR A 134 5.16 -7.52 3.45
N TYR A 135 4.62 -6.75 2.49
CA TYR A 135 4.85 -7.00 1.07
C TYR A 135 5.27 -5.73 0.34
N PRO A 136 6.29 -5.79 -0.54
CA PRO A 136 6.66 -4.66 -1.38
C PRO A 136 5.54 -4.37 -2.40
N VAL A 137 5.24 -3.10 -2.61
CA VAL A 137 4.27 -2.63 -3.60
C VAL A 137 5.03 -2.02 -4.77
N THR A 138 4.72 -2.46 -5.98
CA THR A 138 5.37 -1.93 -7.18
C THR A 138 4.62 -0.74 -7.76
N ILE A 139 5.35 0.10 -8.50
CA ILE A 139 4.75 1.19 -9.27
C ILE A 139 3.70 0.71 -10.27
N CYS A 140 3.90 -0.47 -10.86
CA CYS A 140 2.93 -1.08 -11.75
C CYS A 140 1.64 -1.46 -11.02
N LEU A 141 1.74 -1.97 -9.79
CA LEU A 141 0.57 -2.23 -8.96
C LEU A 141 -0.17 -0.93 -8.61
N LEU A 142 0.54 0.13 -8.21
CA LEU A 142 -0.05 1.44 -7.94
C LEU A 142 -0.81 1.98 -9.17
N ARG A 143 -0.18 1.94 -10.35
CA ARG A 143 -0.82 2.35 -11.61
C ARG A 143 -2.01 1.47 -12.02
N ALA A 144 -1.93 0.17 -11.76
CA ALA A 144 -3.04 -0.74 -12.03
C ALA A 144 -4.22 -0.40 -11.12
N ILE A 145 -3.96 -0.21 -9.83
CA ILE A 145 -5.00 0.06 -8.83
C ILE A 145 -5.74 1.38 -9.09
N ARG A 146 -5.03 2.43 -9.53
CA ARG A 146 -5.65 3.71 -9.97
C ARG A 146 -6.72 3.55 -11.05
N LYS A 147 -6.60 2.55 -11.92
CA LYS A 147 -7.53 2.33 -13.03
C LYS A 147 -8.83 1.69 -12.60
N PHE A 148 -8.94 1.25 -11.35
CA PHE A 148 -10.16 0.67 -10.81
C PHE A 148 -10.94 1.74 -10.04
N SER A 149 -12.24 1.81 -10.32
CA SER A 149 -13.17 2.57 -9.50
C SER A 149 -13.61 1.69 -8.34
N LEU A 150 -13.23 2.07 -7.11
CA LEU A 150 -13.86 1.55 -5.91
C LEU A 150 -15.10 2.39 -5.66
N ASP A 151 -16.22 2.05 -6.30
CA ASP A 151 -17.48 2.71 -6.00
C ASP A 151 -18.05 2.16 -4.68
N ARG A 152 -18.68 3.03 -3.88
CA ARG A 152 -19.05 2.87 -2.46
C ARG A 152 -19.83 1.57 -2.14
N ASN A 153 -20.41 0.93 -3.16
CA ASN A 153 -21.30 -0.23 -3.04
C ASN A 153 -20.81 -1.49 -3.78
N ASN A 154 -19.66 -1.47 -4.45
CA ASN A 154 -19.21 -2.64 -5.23
C ASN A 154 -17.69 -2.68 -5.41
N ILE A 155 -17.03 -3.55 -4.64
CA ILE A 155 -15.68 -4.06 -4.95
C ILE A 155 -15.71 -4.99 -6.21
N THR A 156 -16.83 -5.05 -6.95
CA THR A 156 -17.12 -6.14 -7.90
C THR A 156 -16.97 -5.81 -9.38
N SER A 157 -16.62 -4.58 -9.81
CA SER A 157 -16.47 -4.32 -11.26
C SER A 157 -15.09 -4.71 -11.79
N LEU A 158 -14.75 -6.00 -11.70
CA LEU A 158 -13.64 -6.63 -12.42
C LEU A 158 -14.19 -7.29 -13.69
N SER A 159 -14.36 -6.53 -14.77
CA SER A 159 -14.75 -7.14 -16.05
C SER A 159 -13.53 -7.70 -16.80
N ASN A 160 -13.67 -8.91 -17.35
CA ASN A 160 -12.68 -9.61 -18.19
C ASN A 160 -12.10 -8.74 -19.33
N THR A 161 -12.84 -7.75 -19.81
CA THR A 161 -12.42 -6.77 -20.83
C THR A 161 -11.17 -5.95 -20.44
N HIS A 162 -10.95 -5.71 -19.15
CA HIS A 162 -9.76 -4.98 -18.67
C HIS A 162 -8.51 -5.86 -18.61
N ARG A 163 -8.67 -7.20 -18.56
CA ARG A 163 -7.56 -8.16 -18.56
C ARG A 163 -6.80 -8.12 -19.88
N ASP A 164 -7.51 -8.23 -20.99
CA ASP A 164 -6.88 -8.37 -22.32
C ASP A 164 -6.24 -7.05 -22.77
N HIS A 165 -6.87 -5.91 -22.46
CA HIS A 165 -6.28 -4.58 -22.70
C HIS A 165 -5.06 -4.31 -21.81
N PHE A 166 -5.03 -4.85 -20.59
CA PHE A 166 -3.90 -4.67 -19.67
C PHE A 166 -2.73 -5.58 -20.05
N VAL A 167 -2.96 -6.89 -20.29
CA VAL A 167 -1.93 -7.85 -20.76
C VAL A 167 -1.28 -7.37 -22.06
N TRP A 168 -2.06 -6.77 -22.97
CA TRP A 168 -1.54 -6.18 -24.21
C TRP A 168 -0.71 -4.90 -23.97
N ARG A 169 -1.04 -4.09 -22.96
CA ARG A 169 -0.24 -2.89 -22.59
C ARG A 169 0.98 -3.22 -21.74
N THR A 170 0.92 -4.26 -20.91
CA THR A 170 2.02 -4.70 -20.05
C THR A 170 3.00 -5.63 -20.74
N SER A 171 2.66 -6.25 -21.88
CA SER A 171 3.66 -6.92 -22.73
C SER A 171 4.76 -5.96 -23.21
N HIS A 172 4.53 -4.65 -23.11
CA HIS A 172 5.50 -3.57 -23.37
C HIS A 172 6.04 -2.90 -22.09
N MET A 173 5.57 -3.30 -20.89
CA MET A 173 6.07 -2.81 -19.59
C MET A 173 6.71 -3.99 -18.84
N THR A 174 8.02 -3.93 -18.62
CA THR A 174 8.90 -5.03 -18.15
C THR A 174 8.70 -5.47 -16.69
N CYS A 175 7.53 -5.27 -16.08
CA CYS A 175 7.32 -5.51 -14.66
C CYS A 175 6.34 -6.67 -14.41
N GLU A 176 6.84 -7.90 -14.47
CA GLU A 176 6.17 -9.07 -13.90
C GLU A 176 6.45 -9.10 -12.39
N THR A 177 5.42 -8.92 -11.55
CA THR A 177 5.57 -9.16 -10.10
C THR A 177 4.48 -10.08 -9.54
N PRO A 178 4.80 -10.94 -8.55
CA PRO A 178 3.85 -11.86 -7.94
C PRO A 178 2.62 -11.17 -7.29
N LEU A 179 2.74 -9.93 -6.79
CA LEU A 179 1.61 -9.18 -6.24
C LEU A 179 0.58 -8.75 -7.28
N LEU A 180 1.02 -8.45 -8.50
CA LEU A 180 0.11 -8.14 -9.62
C LEU A 180 -0.72 -9.38 -9.99
N ASP A 181 -0.06 -10.55 -10.07
CA ASP A 181 -0.73 -11.82 -10.34
C ASP A 181 -1.65 -12.26 -9.18
N TRP A 182 -1.27 -11.96 -7.92
CA TRP A 182 -2.12 -12.20 -6.74
C TRP A 182 -3.33 -11.27 -6.67
N CYS A 183 -3.15 -9.95 -6.83
CA CYS A 183 -4.26 -8.99 -6.87
C CYS A 183 -5.26 -9.42 -7.94
N TRP A 184 -4.77 -9.87 -9.09
CA TRP A 184 -5.62 -10.43 -10.13
C TRP A 184 -6.33 -11.71 -9.66
N LYS A 185 -5.58 -12.74 -9.22
CA LYS A 185 -6.14 -14.04 -8.79
C LYS A 185 -7.14 -13.96 -7.62
N HIS A 186 -7.01 -13.02 -6.70
CA HIS A 186 -7.87 -12.97 -5.51
C HIS A 186 -8.95 -11.90 -5.56
N LEU A 187 -8.77 -10.81 -6.33
CA LEU A 187 -9.86 -9.88 -6.60
C LEU A 187 -10.84 -10.49 -7.62
N THR A 188 -10.37 -11.17 -8.67
CA THR A 188 -11.28 -11.77 -9.68
C THR A 188 -11.95 -13.06 -9.22
N ASN A 189 -11.33 -13.86 -8.35
CA ASN A 189 -11.88 -15.16 -7.93
C ASN A 189 -12.75 -15.12 -6.66
N ARG A 190 -13.09 -13.93 -6.13
CA ARG A 190 -14.09 -13.84 -5.05
C ARG A 190 -15.54 -13.84 -5.54
N PHE A 191 -15.80 -13.86 -6.86
CA PHE A 191 -17.17 -13.87 -7.41
C PHE A 191 -17.29 -14.71 -8.70
N MET A 192 -16.93 -16.00 -8.61
CA MET A 192 -17.63 -17.07 -9.33
C MET A 192 -18.35 -17.96 -8.33
#